data_AF-D7MAM9-F1
#
_entry.id   AF-D7MAM9-F1
#
_cell.length_a   1.000
_cell.length_b   1.000
_cell.length_c   1.000
_cell.angle_alpha   90.00
_cell.angle_beta   90.00
_cell.angle_gamma   90.00
#
_symmetry.space_group_name_H-M   'P 1'
#
loop_
_entity.id
_entity.type
_entity.pdbx_description
1 polymer ?
#
loop_
_entity_poly.entity_id
_entity_poly.type
_entity_poly.pdbx_seq_one_letter_code
_entity_poly.pdbx_strand_id
1 'polypeptide(L)'
;MSGRQTCSTHPIELSTPPSETTIQIQDDYDELKKAEAIFIALNLPKHSRFYCTCINTLKEQVFWRKNFIDIAESTDEDKLQLLKTITGVLRSNEDMPKQLGLDQ
;
A
#
# COMPACT_ATOMS: atom_id res chain seq x y z
N MET A 1 46.29 2.09 -47.40
CA MET A 1 46.05 2.34 -45.96
C MET A 1 44.99 3.43 -45.87
N SER A 2 43.79 3.11 -45.40
CA SER A 2 42.81 4.13 -45.00
C SER A 2 41.93 3.53 -43.91
N GLY A 3 41.87 4.23 -42.78
CA GLY A 3 41.46 3.71 -41.48
C GLY A 3 39.97 3.44 -41.37
N ARG A 4 39.63 2.37 -40.65
CA ARG A 4 38.26 2.08 -40.21
C ARG A 4 37.91 3.08 -39.12
N GLN A 5 36.92 3.92 -39.35
CA GLN A 5 36.32 4.74 -38.30
C GLN A 5 35.28 3.88 -37.59
N THR A 6 35.66 3.29 -36.46
CA THR A 6 34.70 2.69 -35.55
C THR A 6 34.06 3.82 -34.76
N CYS A 7 32.78 4.10 -35.03
CA CYS A 7 31.96 4.89 -34.12
C CYS A 7 31.96 4.18 -32.77
N SER A 8 32.72 4.72 -31.82
CA SER A 8 32.78 4.22 -30.46
C SER A 8 31.47 4.56 -29.76
N THR A 9 30.51 3.62 -29.79
CA THR A 9 29.34 3.66 -28.92
C THR A 9 29.83 3.40 -27.50
N HIS A 10 30.07 4.48 -26.76
CA HIS A 10 30.18 4.42 -25.32
C HIS A 10 28.82 3.97 -24.77
N PRO A 11 28.73 2.91 -23.94
CA PRO A 11 27.54 2.70 -23.15
C PRO A 11 27.42 3.90 -22.21
N ILE A 12 26.32 4.63 -22.34
CA ILE A 12 25.89 5.57 -21.30
C ILE A 12 25.49 4.66 -20.14
N GLU A 13 26.41 4.45 -19.20
CA GLU A 13 26.08 3.96 -17.86
C GLU A 13 25.07 4.97 -17.30
N LEU A 14 23.79 4.66 -17.43
CA LEU A 14 22.68 5.46 -16.94
C LEU A 14 22.65 5.32 -15.42
N SER A 15 23.64 5.90 -14.74
CA SER A 15 23.61 6.11 -13.29
C SER A 15 22.71 7.30 -13.01
N THR A 16 21.43 7.18 -13.36
CA THR A 16 20.40 8.02 -12.76
C THR A 16 20.34 7.69 -11.28
N PRO A 17 20.50 8.66 -10.35
CA PRO A 17 20.22 8.41 -8.95
C PRO A 17 18.78 7.91 -8.84
N PRO A 18 18.47 6.94 -7.96
CA PRO A 18 17.08 6.55 -7.75
C PRO A 18 16.34 7.81 -7.31
N SER A 19 15.47 8.30 -8.18
CA SER A 19 14.59 9.43 -7.89
C SER A 19 13.83 9.08 -6.62
N GLU A 20 13.66 10.03 -5.71
CA GLU A 20 12.94 9.88 -4.44
C GLU A 20 11.59 9.15 -4.61
N THR A 21 10.93 9.34 -5.76
CA THR A 21 9.72 8.64 -6.20
C THR A 21 9.87 7.12 -6.31
N THR A 22 11.00 6.60 -6.79
CA THR A 22 11.24 5.14 -6.90
C THR A 22 11.43 4.49 -5.54
N ILE A 23 12.08 5.21 -4.61
CA ILE A 23 12.32 4.73 -3.24
C ILE A 23 10.99 4.66 -2.48
N GLN A 24 10.16 5.71 -2.56
CA GLN A 24 8.84 5.73 -1.91
C GLN A 24 7.90 4.61 -2.41
N ILE A 25 7.88 4.32 -3.72
CA ILE A 25 7.07 3.23 -4.30
C ILE A 25 7.51 1.87 -3.74
N GLN A 26 8.81 1.66 -3.58
CA GLN A 26 9.34 0.41 -3.05
C GLN A 26 9.02 0.24 -1.56
N ASP A 27 9.18 1.30 -0.77
CA ASP A 27 8.87 1.30 0.66
C ASP A 27 7.37 1.03 0.92
N ASP A 28 6.49 1.67 0.15
CA ASP A 28 5.03 1.44 0.22
C ASP A 28 4.66 -0.01 -0.13
N TYR A 29 5.32 -0.59 -1.14
CA TYR A 29 5.13 -1.99 -1.52
C TYR A 29 5.59 -2.95 -0.40
N ASP A 30 6.76 -2.70 0.18
CA ASP A 30 7.34 -3.54 1.24
C ASP A 30 6.52 -3.47 2.53
N GLU A 31 6.01 -2.29 2.90
CA GLU A 31 5.07 -2.14 4.01
C GLU A 31 3.79 -2.94 3.78
N LEU A 32 3.21 -2.86 2.57
CA LEU A 32 2.00 -3.61 2.25
C LEU A 32 2.25 -5.12 2.32
N LYS A 33 3.45 -5.58 1.93
CA LYS A 33 3.85 -6.99 2.05
C LYS A 33 3.97 -7.45 3.49
N LYS A 34 4.51 -6.60 4.38
CA LYS A 34 4.53 -6.88 5.84
C LYS A 34 3.12 -7.00 6.39
N ALA A 35 2.22 -6.09 6.01
CA ALA A 35 0.82 -6.19 6.40
C ALA A 35 0.19 -7.49 5.89
N GLU A 36 0.38 -7.85 4.61
CA GLU A 36 -0.14 -9.11 4.04
C GLU A 36 0.38 -10.36 4.78
N ALA A 37 1.63 -10.36 5.23
CA ALA A 37 2.19 -11.46 6.02
C ALA A 37 1.43 -11.69 7.34
N ILE A 38 0.97 -10.62 8.00
CA ILE A 38 0.15 -10.72 9.23
C ILE A 38 -1.19 -11.38 8.93
N PHE A 39 -1.82 -11.10 7.77
CA PHE A 39 -3.09 -11.70 7.39
C PHE A 39 -2.95 -13.22 7.17
N ILE A 40 -1.82 -13.63 6.60
CA ILE A 40 -1.47 -15.04 6.41
C ILE A 40 -1.27 -15.71 7.77
N ALA A 41 -0.56 -15.05 8.70
CA ALA A 41 -0.35 -15.56 10.06
C ALA A 41 -1.66 -15.71 10.84
N LEU A 42 -2.61 -14.79 10.65
CA LEU A 42 -3.98 -14.85 11.18
C LEU A 42 -4.88 -15.88 10.47
N ASN A 43 -4.35 -16.58 9.46
CA ASN A 43 -5.07 -17.55 8.64
C ASN A 43 -6.36 -16.98 8.01
N LEU A 44 -6.34 -15.72 7.59
CA LEU A 44 -7.49 -15.06 6.99
C LEU A 44 -7.76 -15.60 5.57
N PRO A 45 -9.02 -15.90 5.20
CA PRO A 45 -9.32 -16.40 3.86
C PRO A 45 -9.07 -15.32 2.80
N LYS A 46 -8.05 -15.54 1.95
CA LYS A 46 -7.59 -14.59 0.91
C LYS A 46 -8.67 -14.14 -0.07
N HIS A 47 -9.67 -14.99 -0.32
CA HIS A 47 -10.76 -14.71 -1.25
C HIS A 47 -12.04 -14.24 -0.56
N SER A 48 -11.97 -13.89 0.73
CA SER A 48 -13.10 -13.29 1.43
C SER A 48 -13.25 -11.80 1.11
N ARG A 49 -14.49 -11.31 1.11
CA ARG A 49 -14.77 -9.87 1.02
C ARG A 49 -14.02 -9.08 2.09
N PHE A 50 -13.95 -9.62 3.31
CA PHE A 50 -13.23 -9.01 4.42
C PHE A 50 -11.74 -8.80 4.12
N TYR A 51 -11.06 -9.83 3.61
CA TYR A 51 -9.65 -9.75 3.21
C TYR A 51 -9.44 -8.68 2.13
N CYS A 52 -10.26 -8.71 1.07
CA CYS A 52 -10.17 -7.73 -0.02
C CYS A 52 -10.39 -6.29 0.48
N THR A 53 -11.39 -6.07 1.33
CA THR A 53 -11.67 -4.74 1.89
C THR A 53 -10.50 -4.25 2.74
N CYS A 54 -9.97 -5.08 3.64
CA CYS A 54 -8.85 -4.72 4.48
C CYS A 54 -7.59 -4.39 3.64
N ILE A 55 -7.25 -5.20 2.63
CA ILE A 55 -6.10 -4.93 1.76
C ILE A 55 -6.27 -3.61 0.99
N ASN A 56 -7.46 -3.32 0.47
CA ASN A 56 -7.71 -2.05 -0.21
C ASN A 56 -7.57 -0.86 0.75
N THR A 57 -8.11 -0.97 1.98
CA THR A 57 -7.93 0.07 3.00
C THR A 57 -6.46 0.32 3.33
N LEU A 58 -5.65 -0.73 3.51
CA LEU A 58 -4.22 -0.57 3.84
C LEU A 58 -3.39 -0.09 2.65
N LYS A 59 -3.86 -0.29 1.42
CA LYS A 59 -3.26 0.33 0.21
C LYS A 59 -3.52 1.83 0.18
N GLU A 60 -4.77 2.24 0.39
CA GLU A 60 -5.20 3.64 0.28
C GLU A 60 -4.78 4.47 1.49
N GLN A 61 -4.69 3.87 2.68
CA GLN A 61 -4.47 4.57 3.94
C GLN A 61 -3.13 4.18 4.58
N VAL A 62 -2.08 4.93 4.24
CA VAL A 62 -0.72 4.75 4.78
C VAL A 62 -0.70 4.76 6.32
N PHE A 63 -1.51 5.61 6.94
CA PHE A 63 -1.63 5.69 8.41
C PHE A 63 -2.05 4.35 9.02
N TRP A 64 -3.12 3.74 8.51
CA TRP A 64 -3.62 2.46 9.01
C TRP A 64 -2.66 1.31 8.72
N ARG A 65 -1.97 1.35 7.57
CA ARG A 65 -0.94 0.37 7.25
C ARG A 65 0.20 0.38 8.26
N LYS A 66 0.74 1.55 8.57
CA LYS A 66 1.82 1.69 9.57
C LYS A 66 1.34 1.24 10.95
N ASN A 67 0.18 1.73 11.39
CA ASN A 67 -0.39 1.32 12.67
C ASN A 67 -0.63 -0.20 12.77
N PHE A 68 -1.12 -0.82 11.69
CA PHE A 68 -1.34 -2.27 11.65
C PHE A 68 -0.03 -3.08 11.72
N ILE A 69 1.03 -2.58 11.09
CA ILE A 69 2.37 -3.19 11.17
C ILE A 69 2.96 -3.01 12.58
N ASP A 70 2.79 -1.84 13.19
CA ASP A 70 3.30 -1.55 14.54
C ASP A 70 2.70 -2.49 15.60
N ILE A 71 1.46 -2.94 15.41
CA ILE A 71 0.80 -3.91 16.30
C ILE A 71 1.01 -5.37 15.88
N ALA A 72 1.97 -5.68 15.01
CA ALA A 72 2.23 -7.04 14.55
C ALA A 72 2.57 -8.01 15.70
N GLU A 73 3.18 -7.51 16.77
CA GLU A 73 3.52 -8.28 17.99
C GLU A 73 2.37 -8.36 19.00
N SER A 74 1.27 -7.62 18.78
CA SER A 74 0.08 -7.66 19.63
C SER A 74 -0.66 -9.00 19.50
N THR A 75 -1.71 -9.19 20.30
CA THR A 75 -2.51 -10.41 20.22
C THR A 75 -3.28 -10.48 18.90
N ASP A 76 -3.64 -11.70 18.49
CA ASP A 76 -4.43 -11.88 17.28
C ASP A 76 -5.83 -11.26 17.39
N GLU A 77 -6.40 -11.23 18.60
CA GLU A 77 -7.66 -10.53 18.86
C GLU A 77 -7.51 -9.02 18.62
N ASP A 78 -6.44 -8.38 19.11
CA ASP A 78 -6.22 -6.95 18.92
C ASP A 78 -6.06 -6.60 17.43
N LYS A 79 -5.34 -7.43 16.67
CA LYS A 79 -5.20 -7.27 15.22
C LYS A 79 -6.54 -7.39 14.52
N LEU A 80 -7.34 -8.41 14.87
CA LEU A 80 -8.66 -8.62 14.29
C LEU A 80 -9.64 -7.50 14.65
N GLN A 81 -9.58 -6.97 15.87
CA GLN A 81 -10.37 -5.82 16.31
C GLN A 81 -9.99 -4.55 15.55
N LEU A 82 -8.70 -4.31 15.32
CA LEU A 82 -8.26 -3.20 14.49
C LEU A 82 -8.78 -3.34 13.06
N LEU A 83 -8.65 -4.53 12.45
CA LEU A 83 -9.15 -4.80 11.10
C LEU A 83 -10.67 -4.58 10.97
N LYS A 84 -11.45 -5.03 11.97
CA LYS A 84 -12.90 -4.76 12.05
C LYS A 84 -13.18 -3.27 12.18
N THR A 85 -12.40 -2.57 13.00
CA THR A 85 -12.55 -1.13 13.24
C THR A 85 -12.28 -0.35 11.97
N ILE A 86 -11.14 -0.55 11.29
CA ILE A 86 -10.82 0.20 10.06
C ILE A 86 -11.80 -0.10 8.92
N THR A 87 -12.30 -1.34 8.83
CA THR A 87 -13.31 -1.75 7.85
C THR A 87 -14.68 -1.14 8.16
N GLY A 88 -15.01 -0.99 9.44
CA GLY A 88 -16.24 -0.34 9.91
C GLY A 88 -16.20 1.18 9.77
N VAL A 89 -15.07 1.81 10.10
CA VAL A 89 -14.80 3.25 9.93
C VAL A 89 -14.93 3.65 8.46
N LEU A 90 -14.51 2.79 7.53
CA LEU A 90 -14.67 3.05 6.09
C LEU A 90 -16.13 3.15 5.66
N ARG A 91 -17.05 2.37 6.27
CA ARG A 91 -18.49 2.49 5.98
C ARG A 91 -19.04 3.87 6.35
N SER A 92 -18.45 4.55 7.32
CA SER A 92 -18.84 5.90 7.73
C SER A 92 -18.30 7.00 6.82
N ASN A 93 -17.35 6.71 5.94
CA ASN A 93 -16.73 7.71 5.06
C ASN A 93 -17.36 7.79 3.66
N GLU A 94 -18.25 6.85 3.32
CA GLU A 94 -19.24 7.01 2.22
C GLU A 94 -20.54 7.67 2.71
N ASP A 95 -20.67 7.95 3.99
CA ASP A 95 -21.68 8.87 4.54
C ASP A 95 -21.11 10.30 4.56
N MET A 96 -20.67 10.79 3.40
CA MET A 96 -20.72 12.23 3.17
C MET A 96 -22.21 12.57 3.07
N PRO A 97 -22.78 13.34 4.01
CA PRO A 97 -24.10 13.89 3.79
C PRO A 97 -24.01 14.78 2.56
N LYS A 98 -24.82 14.52 1.54
CA LYS A 98 -25.28 15.61 0.69
C LYS A 98 -26.14 16.50 1.60
N GLN A 99 -25.53 17.39 2.38
CA GLN A 99 -26.28 18.43 3.06
C GLN A 99 -26.86 19.35 1.99
N LEU A 100 -28.19 19.28 1.90
CA LEU A 100 -29.13 20.39 1.85
C LEU A 100 -28.75 21.63 1.03
N GLY A 101 -29.60 21.92 0.05
CA GLY A 101 -30.05 23.29 -0.17
C GLY A 101 -30.15 23.72 -1.63
N LEU A 102 -31.32 23.53 -2.22
CA LEU A 102 -32.05 24.67 -2.80
C LEU A 102 -33.52 24.28 -2.88
N ASP A 103 -34.30 24.92 -2.01
CA ASP A 103 -35.72 25.22 -2.22
C ASP A 103 -36.01 25.53 -3.69
N GLN A 104 -37.02 24.87 -4.27
CA GLN A 104 -38.21 25.45 -4.91
C GLN A 104 -39.09 24.36 -5.53
#